data_AF-A0A3S4IZ39-F1
#
_entry.id   AF-A0A3S4IZ39-F1
#
_cell.length_a   1.000
_cell.length_b   1.000
_cell.length_c   1.000
_cell.angle_alpha   90.00
_cell.angle_beta   90.00
_cell.angle_gamma   90.00
#
_symmetry.space_group_name_H-M   'P 1'
#
loop_
_entity.id
_entity.type
_entity.pdbx_description
1 polymer ?
#
loop_
_entity_poly.entity_id
_entity_poly.type
_entity_poly.pdbx_seq_one_letter_code
_entity_poly.pdbx_strand_id
1 'polypeptide(L)' 'MDESFDVQRDHLVLMKDLKRLLRKGGTIMFSNNKRGFRMDLDGLAALGLKAQEITQKTLSQDFARNRQIHNCWLITAA' A
#
# COMPACT_ATOMS: atom_id res chain seq x y z
N MET A 1 17.86 -6.82 -13.69
CA MET A 1 17.34 -5.99 -12.59
C MET A 1 18.48 -5.07 -12.19
N ASP A 2 18.63 -3.95 -12.87
CA ASP A 2 19.70 -2.94 -12.63
C ASP A 2 19.12 -1.59 -12.19
N GLU A 3 17.81 -1.52 -11.97
CA GLU A 3 17.13 -0.28 -11.57
C GLU A 3 16.81 -0.29 -10.08
N SER A 4 17.07 0.83 -9.42
CA SER A 4 16.70 1.05 -8.03
C SER A 4 15.18 1.12 -7.87
N PHE A 5 14.67 0.48 -6.83
CA PHE A 5 13.26 0.55 -6.44
C PHE A 5 12.90 1.92 -5.84
N ASP A 6 11.80 2.53 -6.31
CA ASP A 6 11.12 3.66 -5.67
C ASP A 6 9.66 3.32 -5.39
N VAL A 7 9.28 3.30 -4.11
CA VAL A 7 7.94 2.88 -3.68
C VAL A 7 6.79 3.70 -4.29
N GLN A 8 6.98 4.98 -4.65
CA GLN A 8 5.92 5.79 -5.26
C GLN A 8 5.74 5.50 -6.75
N ARG A 9 6.81 5.11 -7.43
CA ARG A 9 6.77 4.76 -8.85
C ARG A 9 6.35 3.30 -9.03
N ASP A 10 6.84 2.43 -8.16
CA ASP A 10 6.85 0.99 -8.39
C ASP A 10 5.77 0.23 -7.61
N HIS A 11 5.01 0.89 -6.71
CA HIS A 11 3.98 0.19 -5.91
C HIS A 11 2.92 -0.48 -6.79
N LEU A 12 2.55 0.09 -7.94
CA LEU A 12 1.52 -0.51 -8.79
C LEU A 12 2.00 -1.80 -9.46
N VAL A 13 3.28 -1.85 -9.87
CA VAL A 13 3.90 -3.07 -10.40
C VAL A 13 3.92 -4.16 -9.32
N LEU A 14 4.32 -3.79 -8.10
CA LEU A 14 4.28 -4.68 -6.94
C LEU A 14 2.87 -5.24 -6.70
N MET A 15 1.82 -4.40 -6.76
CA MET A 15 0.44 -4.83 -6.55
C MET A 15 -0.06 -5.77 -7.65
N LYS A 16 0.36 -5.57 -8.90
CA LYS A 16 0.05 -6.47 -10.01
C LYS A 16 0.63 -7.86 -9.78
N ASP A 17 1.87 -7.95 -9.30
CA ASP A 17 2.51 -9.23 -9.00
C ASP A 17 1.92 -9.89 -7.76
N LEU A 18 1.68 -9.13 -6.69
CA LEU A 18 1.03 -9.63 -5.48
C LEU A 18 -0.39 -10.16 -5.75
N LYS A 19 -1.17 -9.51 -6.62
CA LYS A 19 -2.50 -9.99 -7.02
C LYS A 19 -2.46 -11.42 -7.56
N ARG A 20 -1.42 -11.79 -8.31
CA ARG A 20 -1.26 -13.15 -8.87
C ARG A 20 -0.99 -14.20 -7.79
N LEU A 21 -0.40 -13.78 -6.67
CA LEU A 21 -0.05 -14.64 -5.54
C LEU A 21 -1.17 -14.71 -4.49
N LEU A 22 -2.07 -13.72 -4.48
CA LEU A 22 -3.14 -13.61 -3.51
C LEU A 22 -4.23 -14.66 -3.78
N ARG A 23 -4.43 -15.59 -2.84
CA ARG A 23 -5.56 -16.53 -2.89
C ARG A 23 -6.89 -15.78 -2.80
N LYS A 24 -7.96 -16.38 -3.34
CA LYS A 24 -9.32 -15.84 -3.24
C LYS A 24 -9.67 -15.55 -1.77
N GLY A 25 -10.16 -14.34 -1.51
CA GLY A 25 -10.50 -13.86 -0.16
C GLY A 25 -9.30 -13.43 0.70
N GLY A 26 -8.09 -13.47 0.16
CA GLY A 26 -6.90 -12.94 0.84
C GLY A 26 -6.88 -11.41 0.91
N THR A 27 -6.09 -10.91 1.85
CA THR A 27 -5.85 -9.47 2.06
C THR A 27 -4.36 -9.19 2.08
N ILE A 28 -3.93 -8.15 1.38
CA ILE A 28 -2.58 -7.61 1.44
C ILE A 28 -2.60 -6.44 2.43
N MET A 29 -1.76 -6.48 3.45
CA MET A 29 -1.47 -5.32 4.28
C MET A 29 -0.23 -4.64 3.72
N PHE A 30 -0.39 -3.46 3.13
CA PHE A 30 0.69 -2.69 2.53
C PHE A 30 0.93 -1.43 3.36
N SER A 31 2.17 -1.19 3.74
CA SER A 31 2.55 0.03 4.45
C SER A 31 3.91 0.54 3.98
N ASN A 32 4.10 1.84 4.11
CA ASN A 32 5.40 2.50 3.91
C ASN A 32 5.44 3.82 4.68
N ASN A 33 6.61 4.46 4.73
CA ASN A 33 6.84 5.72 5.42
C ASN A 33 7.33 6.86 4.50
N LYS A 34 7.15 6.72 3.17
CA LYS A 34 7.53 7.79 2.23
C LYS A 34 6.65 9.00 2.49
N ARG A 35 7.28 10.14 2.80
CA ARG A 35 6.56 11.40 3.01
C ARG A 35 5.82 11.79 1.73
N GLY A 36 4.54 12.11 1.86
CA GLY A 36 3.70 12.48 0.73
C GLY A 36 3.39 11.33 -0.24
N PHE A 37 3.56 10.08 0.19
CA PHE A 37 3.13 8.92 -0.60
C PHE A 37 1.65 9.06 -0.99
N ARG A 38 1.36 8.83 -2.27
CA ARG A 38 0.00 8.80 -2.82
C ARG A 38 -0.26 7.42 -3.40
N MET A 39 -1.27 6.75 -2.87
CA MET A 39 -1.75 5.51 -3.45
C MET A 39 -2.36 5.79 -4.82
N ASP A 40 -2.00 4.99 -5.83
CA ASP A 40 -2.63 5.04 -7.15
C ASP A 40 -3.93 4.22 -7.12
N LEU A 41 -5.02 4.88 -6.71
CA LEU A 41 -6.33 4.25 -6.56
C LEU A 41 -6.93 3.84 -7.90
N ASP A 42 -6.74 4.64 -8.96
CA ASP A 42 -7.25 4.35 -10.30
C ASP A 42 -6.50 3.15 -10.90
N GLY A 43 -5.18 3.10 -10.73
CA GLY A 43 -4.36 1.95 -11.13
C GLY A 43 -4.76 0.67 -10.39
N LEU A 44 -5.01 0.74 -9.08
CA LEU A 44 -5.52 -0.40 -8.32
C LEU A 44 -6.88 -0.87 -8.82
N ALA A 45 -7.81 0.05 -9.10
CA ALA A 45 -9.12 -0.27 -9.65
C ALA A 45 -9.01 -0.94 -11.02
N ALA A 46 -8.11 -0.47 -11.89
CA ALA A 46 -7.81 -1.10 -13.18
C ALA A 46 -7.22 -2.53 -13.01
N LEU A 47 -6.49 -2.76 -11.91
CA LEU A 47 -6.05 -4.10 -11.51
C LEU A 47 -7.16 -4.92 -10.82
N GLY A 48 -8.39 -4.43 -10.68
CA GLY A 48 -9.47 -5.13 -9.97
C GLY A 48 -9.17 -5.31 -8.47
N LEU A 49 -8.45 -4.36 -7.88
CA LEU A 49 -8.15 -4.29 -6.46
C LEU A 49 -8.80 -3.04 -5.86
N LYS A 50 -9.12 -3.09 -4.58
CA LYS A 50 -9.53 -1.93 -3.78
C LYS A 50 -8.61 -1.78 -2.58
N ALA A 51 -8.36 -0.54 -2.18
CA ALA A 51 -7.55 -0.21 -1.02
C ALA A 51 -8.37 0.54 0.03
N GLN A 52 -8.25 0.12 1.28
CA GLN A 52 -8.77 0.82 2.44
C GLN A 52 -7.60 1.35 3.27
N GLU A 53 -7.55 2.66 3.48
CA GLU A 53 -6.57 3.24 4.39
C GLU A 53 -6.90 2.90 5.85
N ILE A 54 -5.90 2.43 6.59
CA ILE A 54 -5.98 2.13 8.03
C ILE A 54 -4.88 2.83 8.84
N THR A 55 -4.16 3.80 8.25
CA THR A 55 -3.07 4.56 8.87
C THR A 55 -3.36 4.98 10.31
N GLN A 56 -4.51 5.60 10.56
CA GLN A 56 -4.90 6.07 11.90
C GLN A 56 -5.13 4.92 12.91
N LYS A 57 -5.63 3.78 12.44
CA LYS A 57 -5.85 2.60 13.30
C LYS A 57 -4.54 1.92 13.69
N THR A 58 -3.48 2.13 12.92
CA THR A 58 -2.16 1.54 13.15
C THR A 58 -1.17 2.50 13.81
N LEU A 59 -1.59 3.71 14.18
CA LEU A 59 -0.74 4.69 14.85
C LEU A 59 -0.70 4.44 16.36
N SER A 60 0.41 3.90 16.86
CA SER A 60 0.63 3.75 18.30
C SER A 60 0.78 5.10 19.00
N GLN A 61 0.32 5.18 20.25
CA GLN A 61 0.37 6.41 21.06
C GLN A 61 1.79 6.95 21.24
N ASP A 62 2.77 6.07 21.40
CA ASP A 62 4.19 6.42 21.53
C ASP A 62 4.73 7.21 20.31
N PHE A 63 4.09 7.04 19.16
CA PHE A 63 4.46 7.70 17.90
C PHE A 63 3.49 8.80 17.47
N ALA A 64 2.50 9.17 18.30
CA ALA A 64 1.48 10.15 17.97
C ALA A 64 2.04 11.55 17.61
N ARG A 65 3.24 11.88 18.10
CA ARG A 65 3.94 13.15 17.79
C ARG A 65 4.95 13.03 16.65
N ASN A 66 5.21 11.83 16.13
CA ASN A 66 6.20 11.61 15.08
C ASN A 66 5.62 11.96 13.71
N ARG A 67 6.27 12.89 12.99
CA ARG A 67 5.88 13.31 11.64
C ARG A 67 6.35 12.36 10.52
N GLN A 68 7.10 11.30 10.84
CA GLN A 68 7.34 10.21 9.89
C GLN A 68 6.09 9.34 9.81
N ILE A 69 5.15 9.75 8.97
CA ILE A 69 3.84 9.11 8.82
C ILE A 69 4.05 7.74 8.16
N HIS A 70 3.85 6.68 8.94
CA HIS A 70 3.72 5.32 8.45
C HIS A 70 2.29 5.14 7.92
N ASN A 71 2.10 5.27 6.61
CA ASN A 71 0.81 5.02 5.98
C ASN A 71 0.57 3.52 5.84
N CYS A 72 -0.67 3.08 6.02
CA CYS A 72 -1.02 1.66 6.02
C CYS A 72 -2.36 1.43 5.33
N TRP A 73 -2.43 0.38 4.51
CA TRP A 73 -3.53 0.05 3.63
C TRP A 73 -3.86 -1.44 3.70
N LEU A 74 -5.15 -1.75 3.71
CA LEU A 74 -5.65 -3.10 3.43
C LEU A 74 -6.12 -3.16 1.98
N ILE A 75 -5.52 -4.04 1.20
CA ILE A 75 -5.79 -4.21 -0.23
C ILE A 75 -6.43 -5.58 -0.44
N THR A 76 -7.57 -5.59 -1.12
CA THR A 76 -8.37 -6.80 -1.39
C THR A 76 -8.85 -6.79 -2.84
N ALA A 77 -9.33 -7.94 -3.33
CA ALA A 77 -10.05 -7.98 -4.61
C ALA A 77 -11.26 -7.02 -4.56
N ALA A 78 -11.46 -6.26 -5.63
CA ALA A 78 -12.59 -5.33 -5.77
C ALA A 78 -13.92 -6.06 -5.69
#